data_AF-A0AAV4N4A0-F1
#
_entry.id   AF-A0AAV4N4A0-F1
#
_cell.length_a   1.000
_cell.length_b   1.000
_cell.length_c   1.000
_cell.angle_alpha   90.00
_cell.angle_beta   90.00
_cell.angle_gamma   90.00
#
_symmetry.space_group_name_H-M   'P 1'
#
loop_
_entity.id
_entity.type
_entity.pdbx_description
1 polymer ?
#
loop_
_entity_poly.entity_id
_entity_poly.type
_entity_poly.pdbx_seq_one_letter_code
_entity_poly.pdbx_strand_id
1 'polypeptide(L)'
;MVSTLTHDLLNHARFQDEPTVRMLEDLQDMGALNNSLLVLFSDHGIRFGDIRYTYIGKFEERMPMMFIHAPKCLLEEIPENRTCEDANILRHWCPCETFEQVPLNSSEAIAAAQAIVDDINSQLKVHADICEVLEIDKIMDARIGKANDVVLRFRQITNVAMNKTIVLGDSVSPLADYMITMLTKPGDAAFEATVRHDPNADTYTVLGISRISLYGNTSWCILVKD
;
A
#
# COMPACT_ATOMS: atom_id res chain seq x y z
N MET A 1 6.75 -23.24 -24.99
CA MET A 1 7.30 -21.88 -24.86
C MET A 1 7.37 -21.30 -26.27
N VAL A 2 6.71 -20.16 -26.53
CA VAL A 2 6.57 -19.55 -27.87
C VAL A 2 7.94 -19.27 -28.51
N SER A 3 8.91 -18.94 -27.67
CA SER A 3 10.28 -18.58 -28.06
C SER A 3 10.95 -19.62 -28.96
N THR A 4 10.70 -20.92 -28.79
CA THR A 4 11.33 -21.96 -29.63
C THR A 4 10.93 -21.87 -31.10
N LEU A 5 9.70 -21.44 -31.41
CA LEU A 5 9.23 -21.37 -32.79
C LEU A 5 9.80 -20.14 -33.51
N THR A 6 9.94 -19.02 -32.81
CA THR A 6 10.24 -17.71 -33.42
C THR A 6 11.68 -17.22 -33.20
N HIS A 7 12.52 -17.97 -32.47
CA HIS A 7 13.89 -17.55 -32.14
C HIS A 7 14.74 -17.24 -33.38
N ASP A 8 14.72 -18.13 -34.38
CA ASP A 8 15.61 -18.06 -35.55
C ASP A 8 14.88 -17.78 -36.86
N LEU A 9 13.55 -17.99 -36.92
CA LEU A 9 12.77 -17.96 -38.15
C LEU A 9 11.48 -17.17 -37.94
N LEU A 10 11.43 -15.93 -38.47
CA LEU A 10 10.26 -15.04 -38.33
C LEU A 10 8.95 -15.74 -38.79
N ASN A 11 9.01 -16.41 -39.94
CA ASN A 11 7.83 -17.00 -40.57
C ASN A 11 7.21 -18.16 -39.77
N HIS A 12 7.91 -18.69 -38.77
CA HIS A 12 7.37 -19.73 -37.91
C HIS A 12 6.36 -19.20 -36.88
N ALA A 13 6.30 -17.88 -36.66
CA ALA A 13 5.27 -17.26 -35.83
C ALA A 13 3.85 -17.67 -36.27
N ARG A 14 3.65 -17.89 -37.59
CA ARG A 14 2.35 -18.33 -38.14
C ARG A 14 1.85 -19.66 -37.55
N PHE A 15 2.75 -20.55 -37.14
CA PHE A 15 2.36 -21.86 -36.60
C PHE A 15 1.76 -21.74 -35.19
N GLN A 16 2.00 -20.61 -34.53
CA GLN A 16 1.48 -20.33 -33.19
C GLN A 16 0.20 -19.50 -33.22
N ASP A 17 -0.15 -18.89 -34.35
CA ASP A 17 -1.32 -18.01 -34.46
C ASP A 17 -2.61 -18.75 -34.08
N GLU A 18 -2.94 -19.83 -34.80
CA GLU A 18 -4.15 -20.61 -34.56
C GLU A 18 -4.19 -21.27 -33.16
N PRO A 19 -3.12 -21.93 -32.66
CA PRO A 19 -3.12 -22.44 -31.28
C PRO A 19 -3.29 -21.36 -30.22
N THR A 20 -2.75 -20.15 -30.43
CA THR A 20 -2.88 -19.05 -29.48
C THR A 20 -4.32 -18.54 -29.44
N VAL A 21 -4.97 -18.38 -30.61
CA VAL A 21 -6.38 -17.99 -30.68
C VAL A 21 -7.24 -19.01 -29.93
N ARG A 22 -7.08 -20.31 -30.21
CA ARG A 22 -7.84 -21.36 -29.51
C ARG A 22 -7.63 -21.32 -28.00
N MET A 23 -6.40 -21.14 -27.53
CA MET A 23 -6.12 -21.02 -26.10
C MET A 23 -6.84 -19.82 -25.47
N LEU A 24 -6.87 -18.68 -26.16
CA LEU A 24 -7.53 -17.46 -25.67
C LEU A 24 -9.06 -17.60 -25.68
N GLU A 25 -9.62 -18.24 -26.71
CA GLU A 25 -11.04 -18.59 -26.79
C GLU A 25 -11.42 -19.59 -25.69
N ASP A 26 -10.65 -20.65 -25.48
CA ASP A 26 -10.88 -21.63 -24.41
C ASP A 26 -10.87 -20.95 -23.02
N LEU A 27 -9.92 -20.05 -22.77
CA LEU A 27 -9.85 -19.25 -21.53
C LEU A 27 -11.08 -18.36 -21.33
N GLN A 28 -11.57 -17.77 -22.41
CA GLN A 28 -12.77 -16.93 -22.42
C GLN A 28 -14.03 -17.78 -22.18
N ASP A 29 -14.19 -18.88 -22.91
CA ASP A 29 -15.37 -19.74 -22.92
C ASP A 29 -15.54 -20.49 -21.60
N MET A 30 -14.45 -20.92 -20.96
CA MET A 30 -14.51 -21.50 -19.62
C MET A 30 -14.68 -20.46 -18.50
N GLY A 31 -14.70 -19.17 -18.84
CA GLY A 31 -14.87 -18.07 -17.91
C GLY A 31 -13.65 -17.79 -17.02
N ALA A 32 -12.47 -18.35 -17.34
CA ALA A 32 -11.26 -18.11 -16.56
C ALA A 32 -10.83 -16.63 -16.58
N LEU A 33 -11.17 -15.90 -17.64
CA LEU A 33 -10.90 -14.46 -17.76
C LEU A 33 -11.86 -13.58 -16.93
N ASN A 34 -12.92 -14.14 -16.34
CA ASN A 34 -13.87 -13.35 -15.54
C ASN A 34 -13.27 -12.81 -14.24
N ASN A 35 -12.25 -13.48 -13.70
CA ASN A 35 -11.62 -13.13 -12.42
C ASN A 35 -10.08 -13.19 -12.46
N SER A 36 -9.49 -13.38 -13.64
CA SER A 36 -8.04 -13.51 -13.80
C SER A 36 -7.49 -12.42 -14.71
N LEU A 37 -6.38 -11.80 -14.28
CA LEU A 37 -5.57 -10.93 -15.12
C LEU A 37 -4.75 -11.78 -16.07
N LEU A 38 -4.90 -11.55 -17.37
CA LEU A 38 -4.09 -12.19 -18.40
C LEU A 38 -3.13 -11.17 -19.00
N VAL A 39 -1.83 -11.48 -18.93
CA VAL A 39 -0.76 -10.67 -19.54
C VAL A 39 -0.10 -11.47 -20.65
N LEU A 40 -0.21 -10.99 -21.88
CA LEU A 40 0.57 -11.48 -23.02
C LEU A 40 1.74 -10.53 -23.21
N PHE A 41 2.95 -11.06 -23.09
CA PHE A 41 4.16 -10.25 -23.09
C PHE A 41 5.26 -10.86 -23.95
N SER A 42 6.00 -10.00 -24.64
CA SER A 42 7.26 -10.30 -25.30
C SER A 42 8.29 -9.28 -24.82
N ASP A 43 9.38 -9.78 -24.24
CA ASP A 43 10.48 -8.96 -23.72
C ASP A 43 11.30 -8.31 -24.83
N HIS A 44 11.39 -8.98 -25.98
CA HIS A 44 12.01 -8.49 -27.19
C HIS A 44 11.30 -9.03 -28.43
N GLY A 45 11.61 -8.48 -29.61
CA GLY A 45 11.24 -9.09 -30.89
C GLY A 45 12.37 -9.93 -31.48
N ILE A 46 12.48 -10.06 -32.81
CA ILE A 46 13.45 -11.00 -33.39
C ILE A 46 14.91 -10.54 -33.23
N ARG A 47 15.76 -11.39 -32.63
CA ARG A 47 17.16 -11.06 -32.33
C ARG A 47 18.18 -11.72 -33.25
N PHE A 48 17.74 -12.59 -34.16
CA PHE A 48 18.60 -13.36 -35.05
C PHE A 48 18.10 -13.34 -36.50
N GLY A 49 18.99 -13.67 -37.44
CA GLY A 49 18.69 -13.76 -38.87
C GLY A 49 18.84 -12.47 -39.68
N ASP A 50 18.90 -12.64 -41.01
CA ASP A 50 19.20 -11.56 -41.96
C ASP A 50 18.14 -10.46 -42.00
N ILE A 51 16.94 -10.74 -41.51
CA ILE A 51 15.84 -9.77 -41.45
C ILE A 51 16.22 -8.52 -40.65
N ARG A 52 17.13 -8.61 -39.68
CA ARG A 52 17.63 -7.48 -38.87
C ARG A 52 18.36 -6.42 -39.68
N TYR A 53 18.86 -6.76 -40.87
CA TYR A 53 19.50 -5.81 -41.78
C TYR A 53 18.49 -5.01 -42.61
N THR A 54 17.22 -5.43 -42.63
CA THR A 54 16.15 -4.70 -43.31
C THR A 54 15.63 -3.55 -42.45
N TYR A 55 14.99 -2.57 -43.10
CA TYR A 55 14.33 -1.47 -42.38
C TYR A 55 13.29 -2.00 -41.39
N ILE A 56 12.44 -2.95 -41.80
CA ILE A 56 11.39 -3.53 -40.95
C ILE A 56 11.97 -4.32 -39.77
N GLY A 57 13.05 -5.08 -39.98
CA GLY A 57 13.68 -5.86 -38.91
C GLY A 57 14.27 -5.01 -37.78
N LYS A 58 14.66 -3.76 -38.06
CA LYS A 58 15.07 -2.80 -37.01
C LYS A 58 13.91 -2.32 -36.13
N PHE A 59 12.67 -2.34 -36.64
CA PHE A 59 11.48 -2.12 -35.82
C PHE A 59 11.15 -3.38 -35.06
N GLU A 60 11.05 -4.52 -35.74
CA GLU A 60 10.75 -5.82 -35.11
C GLU A 60 11.70 -6.16 -33.96
N GLU A 61 13.02 -5.93 -34.08
CA GLU A 61 13.96 -6.22 -32.98
C GLU A 61 13.74 -5.36 -31.73
N ARG A 62 13.10 -4.18 -31.87
CA ARG A 62 12.90 -3.17 -30.83
C ARG A 62 11.48 -3.09 -30.31
N MET A 63 10.57 -3.95 -30.77
CA MET A 63 9.18 -3.94 -30.35
C MET A 63 8.94 -5.00 -29.28
N PRO A 64 9.05 -4.63 -27.98
CA PRO A 64 8.40 -5.41 -26.95
C PRO A 64 6.89 -5.34 -27.16
N MET A 65 6.22 -6.45 -26.89
CA MET A 65 4.77 -6.56 -26.98
C MET A 65 4.21 -6.72 -25.57
N MET A 66 3.19 -5.96 -25.20
CA MET A 66 2.47 -6.17 -23.95
C MET A 66 0.98 -5.92 -24.18
N PHE A 67 0.17 -6.96 -23.95
CA PHE A 67 -1.27 -6.89 -23.93
C PHE A 67 -1.76 -7.36 -22.56
N ILE A 68 -2.69 -6.60 -21.98
CA ILE A 68 -3.25 -6.89 -20.67
C ILE A 68 -4.76 -6.98 -20.81
N HIS A 69 -5.31 -8.14 -20.46
CA HIS A 69 -6.74 -8.33 -20.26
C HIS A 69 -7.00 -8.32 -18.75
N ALA A 70 -7.65 -7.24 -18.28
CA ALA A 70 -8.05 -7.10 -16.89
C ALA A 70 -9.49 -7.61 -16.69
N PRO A 71 -9.75 -8.43 -15.66
CA PRO A 71 -11.12 -8.81 -15.32
C PRO A 71 -11.87 -7.58 -14.82
N LYS A 72 -13.19 -7.53 -15.05
CA LYS A 72 -14.03 -6.36 -14.66
C LYS A 72 -13.88 -6.00 -13.18
N CYS A 73 -13.84 -7.00 -12.30
CA CYS A 73 -13.70 -6.80 -10.87
C CYS A 73 -12.40 -6.10 -10.45
N LEU A 74 -11.36 -6.09 -11.28
CA LEU A 74 -10.12 -5.34 -11.02
C LEU A 74 -10.30 -3.84 -11.26
N LEU A 75 -11.28 -3.46 -12.08
CA LEU A 75 -11.54 -2.07 -12.47
C LEU A 75 -12.74 -1.46 -11.73
N GLU A 76 -13.45 -2.26 -10.95
CA GLU A 76 -14.57 -1.83 -10.13
C GLU A 76 -14.09 -1.28 -8.79
N GLU A 77 -14.88 -0.37 -8.21
CA GLU A 77 -14.61 0.20 -6.90
C GLU A 77 -14.64 -0.88 -5.83
N ILE A 78 -13.67 -0.84 -4.91
CA ILE A 78 -13.63 -1.75 -3.78
C ILE A 78 -14.71 -1.31 -2.77
N PRO A 79 -15.62 -2.20 -2.34
CA PRO A 79 -16.60 -1.86 -1.32
C PRO A 79 -15.94 -1.33 -0.05
N GLU A 80 -16.49 -0.27 0.55
CA GLU A 80 -15.99 0.29 1.82
C GLU A 80 -15.98 -0.75 2.96
N ASN A 81 -16.84 -1.77 2.86
CA ASN A 81 -16.97 -2.85 3.83
C ASN A 81 -16.20 -4.14 3.44
N ARG A 82 -15.28 -4.08 2.47
CA ARG A 82 -14.50 -5.27 2.07
C ARG A 82 -13.69 -5.80 3.25
N THR A 83 -13.90 -7.06 3.58
CA THR A 83 -13.17 -7.75 4.64
C THR A 83 -11.91 -8.42 4.10
N CYS A 84 -10.99 -8.80 5.00
CA CYS A 84 -9.83 -9.61 4.62
C CYS A 84 -10.22 -10.98 4.06
N GLU A 85 -11.37 -11.54 4.47
CA GLU A 85 -11.90 -12.79 3.91
C GLU A 85 -12.33 -12.60 2.44
N ASP A 86 -12.98 -11.47 2.12
CA ASP A 86 -13.33 -11.07 0.74
C ASP A 86 -12.07 -10.81 -0.13
N ALA A 87 -10.93 -10.52 0.50
CA ALA A 87 -9.64 -10.39 -0.16
C ALA A 87 -8.83 -11.71 -0.18
N ASN A 88 -9.37 -12.79 0.37
CA ASN A 88 -8.68 -14.07 0.56
C ASN A 88 -7.36 -13.94 1.35
N ILE A 89 -7.30 -12.97 2.25
CA ILE A 89 -6.20 -12.72 3.18
C ILE A 89 -6.54 -13.39 4.51
N LEU A 90 -5.72 -14.34 4.96
CA LEU A 90 -5.91 -14.99 6.25
C LEU A 90 -5.87 -13.94 7.39
N ARG A 91 -6.69 -14.12 8.44
CA ARG A 91 -6.82 -13.13 9.52
C ARG A 91 -5.50 -12.67 10.16
N HIS A 92 -4.48 -13.52 10.20
CA HIS A 92 -3.16 -13.15 10.75
C HIS A 92 -2.29 -12.31 9.81
N TRP A 93 -2.61 -12.28 8.50
CA TRP A 93 -2.00 -11.39 7.51
C TRP A 93 -2.90 -10.20 7.17
N CYS A 94 -4.04 -10.07 7.84
CA CYS A 94 -5.00 -9.00 7.59
C CYS A 94 -4.39 -7.67 8.06
N PRO A 95 -4.03 -6.76 7.14
CA PRO A 95 -3.41 -5.48 7.51
C PRO A 95 -4.45 -4.48 8.02
N CYS A 96 -5.76 -4.79 7.90
CA CYS A 96 -6.82 -3.93 8.37
C CYS A 96 -6.83 -3.92 9.90
N GLU A 97 -6.05 -3.02 10.49
CA GLU A 97 -6.25 -2.62 11.88
C GLU A 97 -7.68 -2.07 12.01
N THR A 98 -8.42 -2.62 12.96
CA THR A 98 -9.72 -2.06 13.31
C THR A 98 -9.47 -0.86 14.23
N PHE A 99 -9.89 0.31 13.77
CA PHE A 99 -9.81 1.53 14.55
C PHE A 99 -11.08 1.70 15.39
N GLU A 100 -10.90 1.92 16.68
CA GLU A 100 -11.99 2.35 17.56
C GLU A 100 -11.85 3.83 17.89
N GLN A 101 -12.97 4.55 18.04
CA GLN A 101 -12.92 5.94 18.45
C GLN A 101 -12.47 6.08 19.90
N VAL A 102 -11.60 7.05 20.13
CA VAL A 102 -11.12 7.46 21.45
C VAL A 102 -11.77 8.80 21.80
N PRO A 103 -12.30 8.99 23.02
CA PRO A 103 -12.81 10.28 23.45
C PRO A 103 -11.74 11.38 23.31
N LEU A 104 -12.08 12.49 22.66
CA LEU A 104 -11.12 13.56 22.37
C LEU A 104 -10.54 14.26 23.61
N ASN A 105 -11.21 14.12 24.76
CA ASN A 105 -10.80 14.66 26.05
C ASN A 105 -10.11 13.63 26.96
N SER A 106 -9.82 12.43 26.45
CA SER A 106 -9.12 11.41 27.23
C SER A 106 -7.65 11.78 27.42
N SER A 107 -7.04 11.29 28.50
CA SER A 107 -5.61 11.50 28.79
C SER A 107 -4.72 11.01 27.66
N GLU A 108 -5.09 9.91 27.02
CA GLU A 108 -4.35 9.27 25.94
C GLU A 108 -4.41 10.10 24.65
N ALA A 109 -5.59 10.61 24.29
CA ALA A 109 -5.76 11.47 23.12
C ALA A 109 -4.96 12.78 23.27
N ILE A 110 -4.99 13.38 24.47
CA ILE A 110 -4.24 14.61 24.78
C ILE A 110 -2.74 14.34 24.79
N ALA A 111 -2.28 13.24 25.41
CA ALA A 111 -0.86 12.88 25.46
C ALA A 111 -0.31 12.56 24.06
N ALA A 112 -1.07 11.84 23.24
CA ALA A 112 -0.70 11.56 21.86
C ALA A 112 -0.63 12.85 21.02
N ALA A 113 -1.62 13.73 21.14
CA ALA A 113 -1.61 15.04 20.48
C ALA A 113 -0.42 15.91 20.92
N GLN A 114 -0.06 15.88 22.20
CA GLN A 114 1.09 16.62 22.72
C GLN A 114 2.40 16.06 22.16
N ALA A 115 2.56 14.74 22.12
CA ALA A 115 3.73 14.10 21.53
C ALA A 115 3.94 14.50 20.07
N ILE A 116 2.86 14.69 19.30
CA ILE A 116 2.93 15.17 17.90
C ILE A 116 3.47 16.59 17.84
N VAL A 117 2.93 17.51 18.65
CA VAL A 117 3.38 18.91 18.65
C VAL A 117 4.82 19.03 19.15
N ASP A 118 5.18 18.27 20.17
CA ASP A 118 6.55 18.24 20.70
C ASP A 118 7.55 17.73 19.66
N ASP A 119 7.17 16.68 18.90
CA ASP A 119 8.00 16.15 17.81
C ASP A 119 8.17 17.17 16.68
N ILE A 120 7.08 17.82 16.24
CA ILE A 120 7.15 18.88 15.21
C ILE A 120 8.06 20.02 15.67
N ASN A 121 7.85 20.54 16.88
CA ASN A 121 8.65 21.64 17.40
C ASN A 121 10.12 21.26 17.61
N SER A 122 10.39 20.00 18.00
CA SER A 122 11.75 19.48 18.11
C SER A 122 12.46 19.48 16.75
N GLN A 123 11.78 19.06 15.68
CA GLN A 123 12.32 19.08 14.32
C GLN A 123 12.52 20.52 13.80
N LEU A 124 11.60 21.44 14.12
CA LEU A 124 11.68 22.85 13.73
C LEU A 124 12.68 23.66 14.54
N LYS A 125 13.22 23.13 15.64
CA LYS A 125 14.13 23.84 16.55
C LYS A 125 15.36 24.41 15.87
N VAL A 126 15.84 23.78 14.80
CA VAL A 126 16.98 24.25 14.00
C VAL A 126 16.67 25.58 13.28
N HIS A 127 15.39 25.86 13.06
CA HIS A 127 14.88 27.05 12.37
C HIS A 127 14.05 27.94 13.32
N ALA A 128 14.35 27.90 14.62
CA ALA A 128 13.60 28.65 15.64
C ALA A 128 13.67 30.18 15.48
N ASP A 129 14.57 30.67 14.63
CA ASP A 129 14.69 32.08 14.24
C ASP A 129 13.63 32.53 13.22
N ILE A 130 13.05 31.60 12.46
CA ILE A 130 12.05 31.87 11.42
C ILE A 130 10.74 31.08 11.60
N CYS A 131 10.75 29.99 12.38
CA CYS A 131 9.58 29.17 12.68
C CYS A 131 8.99 29.54 14.04
N GLU A 132 7.68 29.79 14.06
CA GLU A 132 6.92 29.92 15.30
C GLU A 132 6.77 28.56 16.00
N VAL A 133 6.66 28.59 17.33
CA VAL A 133 6.36 27.40 18.13
C VAL A 133 4.89 27.05 17.97
N LEU A 134 4.61 25.81 17.55
CA LEU A 134 3.25 25.33 17.38
C LEU A 134 2.67 24.84 18.70
N GLU A 135 1.37 25.05 18.87
CA GLU A 135 0.55 24.55 19.97
C GLU A 135 -0.68 23.82 19.42
N ILE A 136 -1.25 22.94 20.23
CA ILE A 136 -2.56 22.33 19.94
C ILE A 136 -3.62 23.43 19.99
N ASP A 137 -4.38 23.59 18.90
CA ASP A 137 -5.63 24.37 18.93
C ASP A 137 -6.80 23.48 19.34
N LYS A 138 -7.01 22.39 18.61
CA LYS A 138 -8.03 21.37 18.92
C LYS A 138 -7.69 20.01 18.33
N ILE A 139 -8.13 18.96 19.02
CA ILE A 139 -8.17 17.60 18.47
C ILE A 139 -9.49 17.46 17.72
N MET A 140 -9.43 17.05 16.45
CA MET A 140 -10.60 16.87 15.58
C MET A 140 -11.07 15.42 15.56
N ASP A 141 -10.14 14.47 15.59
CA ASP A 141 -10.42 13.04 15.59
C ASP A 141 -9.32 12.29 16.35
N ALA A 142 -9.70 11.22 17.03
CA ALA A 142 -8.78 10.35 17.74
C ALA A 142 -9.26 8.91 17.64
N ARG A 143 -8.39 8.02 17.17
CA ARG A 143 -8.68 6.59 17.03
C ARG A 143 -7.54 5.75 17.57
N ILE A 144 -7.83 4.55 18.03
CA ILE A 144 -6.84 3.56 18.46
C ILE A 144 -6.93 2.34 17.55
N GLY A 145 -5.78 1.94 16.97
CA GLY A 145 -5.61 0.69 16.27
C GLY A 145 -5.62 -0.46 17.27
N LYS A 146 -6.64 -1.32 17.22
CA LYS A 146 -6.65 -2.56 17.99
C LYS A 146 -6.08 -3.68 17.16
N ALA A 147 -4.98 -4.24 17.65
CA ALA A 147 -4.46 -5.50 17.14
C ALA A 147 -5.49 -6.61 17.35
N ASN A 148 -5.62 -7.48 16.34
CA ASN A 148 -6.52 -8.62 16.37
C ASN A 148 -6.09 -9.61 17.48
N ASP A 149 -7.02 -10.09 18.33
CA ASP A 149 -6.72 -11.09 19.38
C ASP A 149 -6.03 -12.35 18.82
N VAL A 150 -6.40 -12.75 17.60
CA VAL A 150 -5.76 -13.89 16.91
C VAL A 150 -4.29 -13.60 16.63
N VAL A 151 -3.92 -12.35 16.31
CA VAL A 151 -2.54 -11.92 16.08
C VAL A 151 -1.79 -11.83 17.41
N LEU A 152 -2.39 -11.22 18.43
CA LEU A 152 -1.77 -11.08 19.76
C LEU A 152 -1.50 -12.42 20.46
N ARG A 153 -2.21 -13.46 20.05
CA ARG A 153 -2.05 -14.83 20.56
C ARG A 153 -1.40 -15.76 19.57
N PHE A 154 -1.04 -15.31 18.36
CA PHE A 154 -0.51 -16.19 17.33
C PHE A 154 0.82 -16.81 17.77
N ARG A 155 0.93 -18.13 17.69
CA ARG A 155 2.17 -18.86 18.01
C ARG A 155 2.80 -19.49 16.77
N GLN A 156 2.03 -20.28 16.04
CA GLN A 156 2.50 -20.99 14.84
C GLN A 156 1.34 -21.53 14.00
N ILE A 157 1.64 -21.93 12.75
CA ILE A 157 0.74 -22.70 11.88
C ILE A 157 1.24 -24.14 11.82
N THR A 158 0.34 -25.08 12.08
CA THR A 158 0.58 -26.51 11.82
C THR A 158 0.02 -26.88 10.44
N ASN A 159 0.85 -27.56 9.65
CA ASN A 159 0.66 -27.89 8.23
C ASN A 159 0.69 -26.67 7.29
N VAL A 160 1.51 -26.71 6.24
CA VAL A 160 1.70 -25.58 5.31
C VAL A 160 0.93 -25.77 3.99
N ALA A 161 0.51 -27.01 3.68
CA ALA A 161 -0.07 -27.38 2.38
C ALA A 161 -1.56 -27.79 2.43
N MET A 162 -1.98 -28.60 3.42
CA MET A 162 -3.37 -29.05 3.58
C MET A 162 -3.76 -29.05 5.07
N ASN A 163 -5.03 -28.75 5.38
CA ASN A 163 -5.56 -28.67 6.75
C ASN A 163 -4.72 -27.81 7.70
N LYS A 164 -4.49 -26.55 7.28
CA LYS A 164 -3.78 -25.55 8.07
C LYS A 164 -4.54 -25.31 9.38
N THR A 165 -3.87 -25.49 10.49
CA THR A 165 -4.42 -25.20 11.82
C THR A 165 -3.58 -24.14 12.51
N ILE A 166 -4.24 -23.15 13.10
CA ILE A 166 -3.57 -22.06 13.82
C ILE A 166 -3.47 -22.46 15.29
N VAL A 167 -2.27 -22.36 15.85
CA VAL A 167 -2.02 -22.56 17.28
C VAL A 167 -1.93 -21.20 17.96
N LEU A 168 -2.82 -20.98 18.93
CA LEU A 168 -2.88 -19.76 19.73
C LEU A 168 -2.30 -20.00 21.13
N GLY A 169 -1.58 -19.01 21.66
CA GLY A 169 -1.05 -18.96 23.02
C GLY A 169 -1.73 -17.89 23.87
N ASP A 170 -0.98 -17.42 24.86
CA ASP A 170 -1.36 -16.30 25.72
C ASP A 170 -1.26 -14.98 24.94
N SER A 171 -2.13 -14.03 25.28
CA SER A 171 -2.16 -12.71 24.64
C SER A 171 -1.03 -11.85 25.18
N VAL A 172 -0.28 -11.19 24.29
CA VAL A 172 0.71 -10.18 24.68
C VAL A 172 0.03 -8.82 24.83
N SER A 173 0.51 -8.00 25.78
CA SER A 173 0.04 -6.61 25.90
C SER A 173 0.41 -5.85 24.62
N PRO A 174 -0.57 -5.38 23.83
CA PRO A 174 -0.28 -4.70 22.58
C PRO A 174 0.31 -3.32 22.85
N LEU A 175 1.25 -2.91 22.00
CA LEU A 175 1.50 -1.49 21.79
C LEU A 175 0.23 -0.89 21.17
N ALA A 176 -0.19 0.28 21.64
CA ALA A 176 -1.39 0.94 21.16
C ALA A 176 -1.01 2.04 20.16
N ASP A 177 -1.45 1.91 18.91
CA ASP A 177 -1.21 2.92 17.89
C ASP A 177 -2.41 3.87 17.80
N TYR A 178 -2.22 5.10 18.24
CA TYR A 178 -3.20 6.17 18.15
C TYR A 178 -3.06 6.92 16.83
N MET A 179 -4.16 7.07 16.10
CA MET A 179 -4.25 7.95 14.94
C MET A 179 -4.98 9.20 15.36
N ILE A 180 -4.27 10.33 15.39
CA ILE A 180 -4.78 11.62 15.83
C ILE A 180 -4.85 12.57 14.65
N THR A 181 -6.02 13.17 14.46
CA THR A 181 -6.18 14.33 13.57
C THR A 181 -6.40 15.58 14.42
N MET A 182 -5.56 16.59 14.25
CA MET A 182 -5.57 17.79 15.08
C MET A 182 -5.30 19.05 14.28
N LEU A 183 -5.75 20.19 14.82
CA LEU A 183 -5.44 21.52 14.34
C LEU A 183 -4.39 22.15 15.26
N THR A 184 -3.43 22.83 14.68
CA THR A 184 -2.39 23.58 15.39
C THR A 184 -2.57 25.08 15.23
N LYS A 185 -2.02 25.83 16.19
CA LYS A 185 -1.88 27.28 16.12
C LYS A 185 -0.43 27.67 16.45
N PRO A 186 0.09 28.77 15.91
CA PRO A 186 -0.51 29.60 14.87
C PRO A 186 -0.56 28.89 13.50
N GLY A 187 -1.36 29.41 12.57
CA GLY A 187 -1.38 28.97 11.17
C GLY A 187 -2.45 27.95 10.79
N ASP A 188 -3.33 27.55 11.72
CA ASP A 188 -4.51 26.70 11.47
C ASP A 188 -4.18 25.45 10.64
N ALA A 189 -3.00 24.86 10.87
CA ALA A 189 -2.54 23.71 10.11
C ALA A 189 -3.14 22.43 10.71
N ALA A 190 -3.87 21.69 9.87
CA ALA A 190 -4.37 20.36 10.20
C ALA A 190 -3.33 19.29 9.91
N PHE A 191 -3.09 18.44 10.91
CA PHE A 191 -2.17 17.30 10.85
C PHE A 191 -2.92 16.00 11.19
N GLU A 192 -2.52 14.93 10.52
CA GLU A 192 -2.86 13.55 10.88
C GLU A 192 -1.57 12.80 11.18
N ALA A 193 -1.50 12.12 12.32
CA ALA A 193 -0.29 11.42 12.74
C ALA A 193 -0.61 10.13 13.48
N THR A 194 0.32 9.18 13.39
CA THR A 194 0.30 7.92 14.13
C THR A 194 1.27 8.00 15.30
N VAL A 195 0.78 7.74 16.51
CA VAL A 195 1.54 7.78 17.76
C VAL A 195 1.41 6.45 18.47
N ARG A 196 2.55 5.80 18.73
CA ARG A 196 2.61 4.55 19.46
C ARG A 196 2.75 4.80 20.95
N HIS A 197 1.82 4.26 21.74
CA HIS A 197 1.89 4.21 23.20
C HIS A 197 2.42 2.85 23.66
N ASP A 198 3.51 2.86 24.43
CA ASP A 198 3.96 1.71 25.19
C ASP A 198 3.34 1.77 26.61
N PRO A 199 2.38 0.89 26.95
CA PRO A 199 1.71 0.93 28.24
C PRO A 199 2.62 0.55 29.42
N ASN A 200 3.76 -0.12 29.18
CA ASN A 200 4.69 -0.50 30.25
C ASN A 200 5.62 0.65 30.63
N ALA A 201 6.09 1.40 29.62
CA ALA A 201 6.98 2.53 29.81
C ALA A 201 6.22 3.86 29.99
N ASP A 202 4.93 3.87 29.66
CA ASP A 202 4.08 5.05 29.54
C ASP A 202 4.69 6.13 28.63
N THR A 203 5.16 5.69 27.46
CA THR A 203 5.82 6.57 26.47
C THR A 203 5.03 6.64 25.18
N TYR A 204 5.00 7.83 24.59
CA TYR A 204 4.35 8.12 23.32
C TYR A 204 5.41 8.43 22.27
N THR A 205 5.50 7.60 21.23
CA THR A 205 6.48 7.75 20.15
C THR A 205 5.75 8.04 18.84
N VAL A 206 6.09 9.14 18.18
CA VAL A 206 5.50 9.48 16.89
C VAL A 206 6.12 8.59 15.79
N LEU A 207 5.29 7.86 15.06
CA LEU A 207 5.72 6.98 13.97
C LEU A 207 5.72 7.71 12.62
N GLY A 208 4.81 8.66 12.43
CA GLY A 208 4.70 9.46 11.22
C GLY A 208 3.68 10.58 11.36
N ILE A 209 3.92 11.69 10.67
CA ILE A 209 3.09 12.90 10.68
C ILE A 209 2.85 13.34 9.23
N SER A 210 1.59 13.63 8.90
CA SER A 210 1.18 14.20 7.61
C SER A 210 0.41 15.49 7.82
N ARG A 211 0.79 16.56 7.14
CA ARG A 211 -0.06 17.75 7.03
C ARG A 211 -1.16 17.49 6.01
N ILE A 212 -2.41 17.59 6.41
CA ILE A 212 -3.59 17.30 5.56
C ILE A 212 -4.32 18.57 5.10
N SER A 213 -3.94 19.73 5.62
CA SER A 213 -4.41 21.04 5.17
C SER A 213 -3.50 21.64 4.10
N LEU A 214 -4.06 22.44 3.19
CA LEU A 214 -3.29 23.22 2.22
C LEU A 214 -2.31 24.17 2.93
N TYR A 215 -1.12 24.36 2.36
CA TYR A 215 -0.11 25.26 2.91
C TYR A 215 -0.50 26.73 2.85
N GLY A 216 -1.21 27.18 1.80
CA GLY A 216 -1.58 28.59 1.65
C GLY A 216 -0.38 29.53 1.79
N ASN A 217 -0.47 30.49 2.71
CA ASN A 217 0.61 31.41 3.09
C ASN A 217 1.39 30.96 4.35
N THR A 218 1.11 29.79 4.91
CA THR A 218 1.67 29.31 6.18
C THR A 218 3.03 28.61 6.03
N SER A 219 3.50 28.40 4.80
CA SER A 219 4.82 27.80 4.48
C SER A 219 5.94 28.82 4.33
N TRP A 220 5.76 30.06 4.81
CA TRP A 220 6.72 31.14 4.58
C TRP A 220 8.12 30.82 5.13
N CYS A 221 8.20 30.06 6.22
CA CYS A 221 9.46 29.60 6.81
C CYS A 221 10.22 28.53 5.99
N ILE A 222 9.59 27.89 4.99
CA ILE A 222 10.24 26.84 4.16
C ILE A 222 11.01 27.45 2.97
N LEU A 223 10.72 28.71 2.62
CA LEU A 223 11.25 29.35 1.40
C LEU A 223 12.59 30.06 1.60
N VAL A 224 13.14 30.09 2.81
CA VAL A 224 14.44 30.71 3.08
C VAL A 224 15.53 29.64 2.96
N LYS A 225 15.97 29.40 1.72
CA LYS A 225 17.28 28.80 1.47
C LYS A 225 18.30 29.93 1.44
N ASP A 226 19.22 29.92 2.39
CA ASP A 226 20.54 30.54 2.22
C ASP A 226 21.32 29.84 1.09
#